data_AF-E1ZAF1-F1
#
_entry.id   AF-E1ZAF1-F1
#
_cell.length_a   1.000
_cell.length_b   1.000
_cell.length_c   1.000
_cell.angle_alpha   90.00
_cell.angle_beta   90.00
_cell.angle_gamma   90.00
#
_symmetry.space_group_name_H-M   'P 1'
#
loop_
_entity.id
_entity.type
_entity.pdbx_description
1 polymer ?
#
loop_
_entity_poly.entity_id
_entity_poly.type
_entity_poly.pdbx_seq_one_letter_code
_entity_poly.pdbx_strand_id
1 'polypeptide(L)'
;MLEELKVETVVVSDSDTTWLGDPSAYLALHPSADFYISTDCLSHKVEVEWKAQHLQPRCGHVPGNSWGRAFNTGVFAVRNREQGRTLLARWRDILLDPSGGTVVTKTNATLGITDQLALNMILDKAIPSGPVHAAPEDDHVLLLTWAANDSLRLHPLPVALFPSGHVAFVQRLPWKAGVDPLVIHATFQRYPVSMHQSGKRARFREFGMWFLDGPEYYAPPGARYLSYDNDVRRVVDEVAASPRFKGIMPVLHRHLVGTAYQLAQFRDALAAARMLNRTLVLPTSWCWCDYDWTPHVLEKCKIRGSDLRLPFECPSDFVLHIPYMDMAGLDFRMPGFLDNPQVPDALRRGRAEVHMMSAKPALPAPGVAVLAASREPVGVLWPRMTQGELVAALQPLNQTAALTIRGMRPGLLEGFASAEQQAAFDALYRNVTKELYWCCAAQSEAIMNSFPYALPKPYGGAGLLLLLPPPATPAGYTPWEAPVMPMPTYCDRVDAKTKEFVSYENHPCSFMRNETAAAMASAINRRAIS
;
A
#
# COMPACT_ATOMS: atom_id res chain seq x y z
N MET A 1 -23.43 20.84 -29.57
CA MET A 1 -22.14 20.13 -29.45
C MET A 1 -22.27 18.61 -29.46
N LEU A 2 -22.74 17.90 -28.41
CA LEU A 2 -22.75 16.42 -28.40
C LEU A 2 -23.72 15.79 -29.43
N GLU A 3 -24.88 16.42 -29.66
CA GLU A 3 -25.83 15.98 -30.70
C GLU A 3 -25.29 16.24 -32.12
N GLU A 4 -24.56 17.33 -32.32
CA GLU A 4 -23.87 17.64 -33.59
C GLU A 4 -22.69 16.69 -33.85
N LEU A 5 -21.99 16.28 -32.78
CA LEU A 5 -20.90 15.30 -32.83
C LEU A 5 -21.38 13.84 -32.88
N LYS A 6 -22.70 13.59 -32.83
CA LYS A 6 -23.31 12.25 -32.77
C LYS A 6 -22.68 11.35 -31.70
N VAL A 7 -22.34 11.92 -30.54
CA VAL A 7 -21.73 11.16 -29.44
C VAL A 7 -22.82 10.31 -28.77
N GLU A 8 -22.71 8.99 -28.93
CA GLU A 8 -23.65 8.04 -28.34
C GLU A 8 -23.36 7.75 -26.87
N THR A 9 -22.07 7.67 -26.50
CA THR A 9 -21.61 7.37 -25.14
C THR A 9 -20.42 8.25 -24.80
N VAL A 10 -20.43 8.82 -23.59
CA VAL A 10 -19.29 9.54 -23.02
C VAL A 10 -18.69 8.68 -21.93
N VAL A 11 -17.39 8.37 -22.04
CA VAL A 11 -16.61 7.71 -20.98
C VAL A 11 -15.80 8.77 -20.25
N VAL A 12 -15.88 8.77 -18.93
CA VAL A 12 -15.20 9.73 -18.06
C VAL A 12 -14.35 8.96 -17.05
N SER A 13 -13.14 9.43 -16.84
CA SER A 13 -12.26 8.94 -15.80
C SER A 13 -11.52 10.09 -15.13
N ASP A 14 -11.18 9.91 -13.85
CA ASP A 14 -10.25 10.79 -13.16
C ASP A 14 -8.86 10.73 -13.83
N SER A 15 -8.06 11.76 -13.60
CA SER A 15 -6.71 11.88 -14.17
C SER A 15 -5.70 10.90 -13.57
N ASP A 16 -6.01 10.30 -12.43
CA ASP A 16 -5.22 9.25 -11.77
C ASP A 16 -5.74 7.85 -12.08
N THR A 17 -6.08 7.63 -13.35
CA THR A 17 -6.41 6.33 -13.91
C THR A 17 -5.38 5.90 -14.95
N THR A 18 -5.31 4.61 -15.25
CA THR A 18 -4.56 4.10 -16.40
C THR A 18 -5.46 3.15 -17.18
N TRP A 19 -5.79 3.55 -18.41
CA TRP A 19 -6.51 2.72 -19.38
C TRP A 19 -5.54 1.72 -20.01
N LEU A 20 -5.88 0.45 -19.95
CA LEU A 20 -5.11 -0.68 -20.47
C LEU A 20 -5.80 -1.36 -21.66
N GLY A 21 -7.08 -1.05 -21.88
CA GLY A 21 -7.85 -1.55 -23.01
C GLY A 21 -9.05 -0.64 -23.34
N ASP A 22 -9.62 -0.87 -24.51
CA ASP A 22 -10.84 -0.18 -24.96
C ASP A 22 -12.09 -0.78 -24.27
N PRO A 23 -12.87 0.01 -23.51
CA PRO A 23 -14.05 -0.51 -22.83
C PRO A 23 -15.26 -0.75 -23.74
N SER A 24 -15.22 -0.35 -25.02
CA SER A 24 -16.39 -0.33 -25.90
C SER A 24 -17.08 -1.69 -26.02
N ALA A 25 -16.30 -2.77 -26.14
CA ALA A 25 -16.83 -4.13 -26.21
C ALA A 25 -17.54 -4.54 -24.91
N TYR A 26 -17.02 -4.14 -23.76
CA TYR A 26 -17.65 -4.40 -22.46
C TYR A 26 -18.96 -3.62 -22.32
N LEU A 27 -18.96 -2.32 -22.65
CA LEU A 27 -20.16 -1.48 -22.56
C LEU A 27 -21.29 -1.97 -23.50
N ALA A 28 -20.94 -2.64 -24.60
CA ALA A 28 -21.91 -3.24 -25.50
C ALA A 28 -22.65 -4.45 -24.91
N LEU A 29 -22.11 -5.10 -23.85
CA LEU A 29 -22.74 -6.25 -23.18
C LEU A 29 -24.02 -5.87 -22.41
N HIS A 30 -24.13 -4.61 -21.97
CA HIS A 30 -25.27 -4.11 -21.18
C HIS A 30 -26.01 -2.98 -21.92
N PRO A 31 -26.59 -3.23 -23.10
CA PRO A 31 -27.16 -2.19 -23.99
C PRO A 31 -28.34 -1.41 -23.39
N SER A 32 -28.97 -1.94 -22.34
CA SER A 32 -30.05 -1.29 -21.61
C SER A 32 -29.56 -0.17 -20.69
N ALA A 33 -28.33 -0.23 -20.15
CA ALA A 33 -27.83 0.74 -19.18
C ALA A 33 -27.76 2.17 -19.72
N ASP A 34 -28.24 3.13 -18.93
CA ASP A 34 -28.13 4.57 -19.22
C ASP A 34 -26.84 5.15 -18.64
N PHE A 35 -26.39 4.59 -17.51
CA PHE A 35 -25.22 5.00 -16.77
C PHE A 35 -24.41 3.79 -16.30
N TYR A 36 -23.10 3.84 -16.45
CA TYR A 36 -22.13 2.85 -15.99
C TYR A 36 -21.29 3.48 -14.92
N ILE A 37 -21.01 2.80 -13.82
CA ILE A 37 -20.24 3.40 -12.73
C ILE A 37 -19.37 2.38 -12.01
N SER A 38 -18.13 2.75 -11.74
CA SER A 38 -17.23 1.96 -10.87
C SER A 38 -17.74 1.87 -9.44
N THR A 39 -17.26 0.88 -8.69
CA THR A 39 -17.66 0.64 -7.30
C THR A 39 -16.46 0.62 -6.36
N ASP A 40 -16.69 0.98 -5.10
CA ASP A 40 -15.72 0.81 -4.01
C ASP A 40 -15.83 -0.60 -3.38
N CYS A 41 -16.52 -1.55 -4.03
CA CYS A 41 -16.53 -2.94 -3.62
C CYS A 41 -15.10 -3.50 -3.62
N LEU A 42 -14.78 -4.31 -2.61
CA LEU A 42 -13.43 -4.88 -2.46
C LEU A 42 -13.41 -6.39 -2.62
N SER A 43 -14.52 -6.99 -3.05
CA SER A 43 -14.67 -8.44 -3.21
C SER A 43 -15.21 -8.80 -4.58
N HIS A 44 -14.37 -9.46 -5.37
CA HIS A 44 -14.80 -10.08 -6.62
C HIS A 44 -15.60 -11.34 -6.36
N LYS A 45 -15.36 -12.03 -5.24
CA LYS A 45 -16.18 -13.19 -4.86
C LYS A 45 -17.67 -12.83 -4.75
N VAL A 46 -17.98 -11.68 -4.15
CA VAL A 46 -19.36 -11.18 -4.05
C VAL A 46 -19.96 -10.93 -5.43
N GLU A 47 -19.20 -10.32 -6.34
CA GLU A 47 -19.66 -10.05 -7.71
C GLU A 47 -19.83 -11.33 -8.53
N VAL A 48 -19.00 -12.35 -8.33
CA VAL A 48 -19.14 -13.66 -8.99
C VAL A 48 -20.33 -14.45 -8.45
N GLU A 49 -20.56 -14.42 -7.14
CA GLU A 49 -21.71 -15.09 -6.55
C GLU A 49 -23.03 -14.40 -6.93
N TRP A 50 -23.01 -13.07 -7.04
CA TRP A 50 -24.16 -12.22 -7.42
C TRP A 50 -25.43 -12.53 -6.62
N LYS A 51 -25.29 -12.80 -5.31
CA LYS A 51 -26.40 -13.19 -4.41
C LYS A 51 -26.83 -12.04 -3.51
N ALA A 52 -28.14 -11.92 -3.32
CA ALA A 52 -28.73 -11.00 -2.35
C ALA A 52 -28.31 -11.31 -0.91
N GLN A 53 -28.44 -10.31 -0.02
CA GLN A 53 -28.30 -10.44 1.43
C GLN A 53 -26.92 -10.97 1.89
N HIS A 54 -25.86 -10.69 1.14
CA HIS A 54 -24.50 -11.13 1.46
C HIS A 54 -23.86 -10.36 2.64
N LEU A 55 -24.47 -9.24 3.08
CA LEU A 55 -24.03 -8.41 4.21
C LEU A 55 -22.57 -7.91 4.12
N GLN A 56 -22.06 -7.72 2.90
CA GLN A 56 -20.70 -7.22 2.67
C GLN A 56 -20.71 -5.71 2.47
N PRO A 57 -19.87 -4.95 3.20
CA PRO A 57 -19.76 -3.51 3.01
C PRO A 57 -19.27 -3.17 1.60
N ARG A 58 -19.70 -2.03 1.07
CA ARG A 58 -19.30 -1.47 -0.24
C ARG A 58 -19.73 -2.26 -1.48
N CYS A 59 -20.20 -3.50 -1.31
CA CYS A 59 -20.66 -4.37 -2.40
C CYS A 59 -22.19 -4.47 -2.51
N GLY A 60 -22.94 -3.58 -1.86
CA GLY A 60 -24.41 -3.60 -1.85
C GLY A 60 -25.08 -3.23 -3.17
N HIS A 61 -24.31 -3.09 -4.25
CA HIS A 61 -24.83 -2.87 -5.60
C HIS A 61 -25.47 -4.14 -6.18
N VAL A 62 -25.16 -5.33 -5.64
CA VAL A 62 -25.80 -6.59 -6.05
C VAL A 62 -27.31 -6.56 -5.73
N PRO A 63 -28.20 -6.88 -6.70
CA PRO A 63 -29.65 -6.91 -6.50
C PRO A 63 -30.10 -7.68 -5.25
N GLY A 64 -31.14 -7.18 -4.60
CA GLY A 64 -31.69 -7.75 -3.36
C GLY A 64 -30.99 -7.28 -2.07
N ASN A 65 -29.91 -6.49 -2.15
CA ASN A 65 -29.27 -5.87 -0.99
C ASN A 65 -29.86 -4.49 -0.69
N SER A 66 -30.12 -4.23 0.59
CA SER A 66 -30.68 -2.95 1.07
C SER A 66 -29.61 -2.00 1.64
N TRP A 67 -28.38 -2.48 1.85
CA TRP A 67 -27.29 -1.74 2.49
C TRP A 67 -25.96 -1.97 1.77
N GLY A 68 -25.01 -1.05 1.99
CA GLY A 68 -23.62 -1.25 1.62
C GLY A 68 -23.27 -0.88 0.18
N ARG A 69 -24.12 -0.11 -0.52
CA ARG A 69 -23.78 0.47 -1.82
C ARG A 69 -22.69 1.51 -1.66
N ALA A 70 -21.68 1.45 -2.51
CA ALA A 70 -20.63 2.46 -2.56
C ALA A 70 -20.16 2.59 -4.02
N PHE A 71 -20.69 3.58 -4.72
CA PHE A 71 -20.30 3.88 -6.09
C PHE A 71 -19.16 4.89 -6.10
N ASN A 72 -18.24 4.72 -7.05
CA ASN A 72 -17.07 5.57 -7.22
C ASN A 72 -17.21 6.41 -8.50
N THR A 73 -16.93 7.71 -8.41
CA THR A 73 -17.13 8.65 -9.53
C THR A 73 -15.91 8.83 -10.42
N GLY A 74 -14.78 8.18 -10.11
CA GLY A 74 -13.57 8.36 -10.90
C GLY A 74 -13.48 7.48 -12.14
N VAL A 75 -14.40 6.54 -12.36
CA VAL A 75 -14.63 5.92 -13.67
C VAL A 75 -16.12 5.69 -13.87
N PHE A 76 -16.68 6.28 -14.92
CA PHE A 76 -18.07 6.08 -15.33
C PHE A 76 -18.25 6.26 -16.84
N ALA A 77 -19.37 5.76 -17.37
CA ALA A 77 -19.79 6.05 -18.74
C ALA A 77 -21.27 6.39 -18.77
N VAL A 78 -21.68 7.30 -19.66
CA VAL A 78 -23.06 7.75 -19.77
C VAL A 78 -23.49 7.67 -21.23
N ARG A 79 -24.58 6.94 -21.49
CA ARG A 79 -25.22 7.00 -22.80
C ARG A 79 -25.93 8.34 -22.94
N ASN A 80 -25.84 8.95 -24.11
CA ASN A 80 -26.51 10.19 -24.44
C ASN A 80 -28.03 9.96 -24.65
N ARG A 81 -28.69 9.56 -23.57
CA ARG A 81 -30.13 9.32 -23.44
C ARG A 81 -30.70 10.29 -22.43
N GLU A 82 -32.02 10.47 -22.47
CA GLU A 82 -32.74 11.36 -21.57
C GLU A 82 -32.43 11.07 -20.09
N GLN A 83 -32.45 9.81 -19.69
CA GLN A 83 -32.25 9.38 -18.30
C GLN A 83 -30.83 9.71 -17.80
N GLY A 84 -29.81 9.43 -18.61
CA GLY A 84 -28.41 9.76 -18.29
C GLY A 84 -28.17 11.27 -18.18
N ARG A 85 -28.75 12.06 -19.10
CA ARG A 85 -28.68 13.53 -19.06
C ARG A 85 -29.38 14.09 -17.82
N THR A 86 -30.54 13.54 -17.46
CA THR A 86 -31.28 13.94 -16.26
C THR A 86 -30.49 13.66 -14.99
N LEU A 87 -29.84 12.50 -14.86
CA LEU A 87 -28.96 12.22 -13.73
C LEU A 87 -27.80 13.23 -13.65
N LEU A 88 -27.10 13.48 -14.75
CA LEU A 88 -25.99 14.44 -14.79
C LEU A 88 -26.44 15.85 -14.43
N ALA A 89 -27.64 16.27 -14.86
CA ALA A 89 -28.22 17.56 -14.49
C ALA A 89 -28.48 17.64 -12.97
N ARG A 90 -29.09 16.61 -12.38
CA ARG A 90 -29.30 16.53 -10.92
C ARG A 90 -27.99 16.58 -10.14
N TRP A 91 -26.97 15.86 -10.63
CA TRP A 91 -25.66 15.82 -9.99
C TRP A 91 -24.96 17.19 -10.03
N ARG A 92 -24.95 17.84 -11.20
CA ARG A 92 -24.49 19.22 -11.36
C ARG A 92 -25.23 20.16 -10.40
N ASP A 93 -26.56 20.09 -10.35
CA ASP A 93 -27.36 21.04 -9.59
C ASP A 93 -27.09 20.93 -8.09
N ILE A 94 -26.88 19.71 -7.55
CA ILE A 94 -26.43 19.55 -6.15
C ILE A 94 -25.04 20.14 -5.92
N LEU A 95 -24.10 19.95 -6.85
CA LEU A 95 -22.74 20.47 -6.70
C LEU A 95 -22.65 21.99 -6.83
N LEU A 96 -23.57 22.60 -7.58
CA LEU A 96 -23.64 24.05 -7.77
C LEU A 96 -24.54 24.74 -6.73
N ASP A 97 -25.28 24.00 -5.91
CA ASP A 97 -26.17 24.57 -4.89
C ASP A 97 -25.35 25.12 -3.71
N PRO A 98 -25.29 26.46 -3.53
CA PRO A 98 -24.55 27.07 -2.43
C PRO A 98 -25.17 26.77 -1.06
N SER A 99 -26.44 26.35 -1.00
CA SER A 99 -27.15 25.99 0.23
C SER A 99 -27.00 24.51 0.62
N GLY A 100 -26.66 23.65 -0.34
CA GLY A 100 -26.52 22.20 -0.19
C GLY A 100 -25.08 21.70 -0.06
N GLY A 101 -24.08 22.59 -0.10
CA GLY A 101 -22.67 22.24 -0.23
C GLY A 101 -22.00 21.59 0.99
N THR A 102 -22.74 21.25 2.06
CA THR A 102 -22.15 20.59 3.23
C THR A 102 -23.02 19.50 3.83
N VAL A 103 -22.37 18.50 4.43
CA VAL A 103 -22.98 17.45 5.26
C VAL A 103 -22.45 17.54 6.69
N VAL A 104 -23.33 17.37 7.66
CA VAL A 104 -22.93 17.22 9.06
C VAL A 104 -22.70 15.73 9.33
N THR A 105 -21.46 15.39 9.64
CA THR A 105 -21.05 14.01 9.96
C THR A 105 -21.59 13.57 11.32
N LYS A 106 -21.53 12.26 11.61
CA LYS A 106 -21.88 11.70 12.93
C LYS A 106 -21.03 12.26 14.09
N THR A 107 -19.87 12.83 13.79
CA THR A 107 -19.00 13.51 14.76
C THR A 107 -19.27 15.02 14.85
N ASN A 108 -20.41 15.48 14.31
CA ASN A 108 -20.81 16.88 14.27
C ASN A 108 -19.84 17.81 13.51
N ALA A 109 -19.02 17.24 12.62
CA ALA A 109 -18.16 18.01 11.72
C ALA A 109 -18.93 18.30 10.43
N THR A 110 -18.94 19.57 10.02
CA THR A 110 -19.50 20.00 8.73
C THR A 110 -18.44 19.85 7.66
N LEU A 111 -18.67 18.96 6.69
CA LEU A 111 -17.78 18.70 5.57
C LEU A 111 -18.43 19.15 4.26
N GLY A 112 -17.62 19.64 3.32
CA GLY A 112 -18.08 19.88 1.95
C GLY A 112 -18.56 18.58 1.31
N ILE A 113 -19.62 18.64 0.51
CA ILE A 113 -20.06 17.47 -0.27
C ILE A 113 -19.07 17.27 -1.42
N THR A 114 -18.47 16.08 -1.50
CA THR A 114 -17.68 15.68 -2.67
C THR A 114 -18.60 15.27 -3.81
N ASP A 115 -18.10 15.31 -5.04
CA ASP A 115 -18.77 14.79 -6.23
C ASP A 115 -19.26 13.33 -6.03
N GLN A 116 -18.40 12.46 -5.49
CA GLN A 116 -18.77 11.08 -5.17
C GLN A 116 -19.92 11.00 -4.15
N LEU A 117 -19.85 11.80 -3.08
CA LEU A 117 -20.89 11.80 -2.05
C LEU A 117 -22.22 12.33 -2.60
N ALA A 118 -22.20 13.43 -3.35
CA ALA A 118 -23.38 14.00 -4.01
C ALA A 118 -24.09 12.97 -4.88
N LEU A 119 -23.33 12.23 -5.71
CA LEU A 119 -23.92 11.23 -6.60
C LEU A 119 -24.55 10.09 -5.79
N ASN A 120 -23.83 9.52 -4.82
CA ASN A 120 -24.37 8.44 -3.98
C ASN A 120 -25.65 8.89 -3.25
N MET A 121 -25.71 10.14 -2.76
CA MET A 121 -26.94 10.70 -2.15
C MET A 121 -28.12 10.78 -3.13
N ILE A 122 -27.87 11.10 -4.40
CA ILE A 122 -28.92 11.09 -5.44
C ILE A 122 -29.42 9.65 -5.65
N LEU A 123 -28.49 8.71 -5.83
CA LEU A 123 -28.82 7.30 -6.11
C LEU A 123 -29.54 6.63 -4.93
N ASP A 124 -29.16 6.92 -3.69
CA ASP A 124 -29.82 6.37 -2.50
C ASP A 124 -31.27 6.86 -2.35
N LYS A 125 -31.60 8.08 -2.81
CA LYS A 125 -32.99 8.57 -2.83
C LYS A 125 -33.89 7.78 -3.80
N ALA A 126 -33.31 7.10 -4.78
CA ALA A 126 -34.02 6.23 -5.73
C ALA A 126 -34.36 4.86 -5.14
N ILE A 127 -33.78 4.53 -3.98
CA ILE A 127 -33.98 3.26 -3.26
C ILE A 127 -34.29 3.58 -1.79
N PRO A 128 -35.40 4.29 -1.49
CA PRO A 128 -35.71 4.66 -0.11
C PRO A 128 -36.08 3.40 0.68
N SER A 129 -35.14 2.92 1.51
CA SER A 129 -35.33 1.86 2.52
C SER A 129 -35.59 0.43 2.00
N GLY A 130 -35.58 0.20 0.69
CA GLY A 130 -35.78 -1.12 0.06
C GLY A 130 -34.50 -1.79 -0.46
N PRO A 131 -34.58 -3.05 -0.91
CA PRO A 131 -33.50 -3.66 -1.68
C PRO A 131 -33.36 -2.99 -3.05
N VAL A 132 -32.14 -2.96 -3.60
CA VAL A 132 -31.96 -2.58 -5.01
C VAL A 132 -32.50 -3.68 -5.92
N HIS A 133 -33.21 -3.29 -6.97
CA HIS A 133 -33.80 -4.21 -7.93
C HIS A 133 -33.01 -4.21 -9.23
N ALA A 134 -32.92 -5.38 -9.87
CA ALA A 134 -32.42 -5.48 -11.22
C ALA A 134 -33.46 -4.97 -12.24
N ALA A 135 -32.99 -4.55 -13.41
CA ALA A 135 -33.82 -4.30 -14.57
C ALA A 135 -34.38 -5.65 -15.09
N PRO A 136 -35.63 -5.70 -15.57
CA PRO A 136 -36.24 -6.94 -16.07
C PRO A 136 -35.45 -7.63 -17.20
N GLU A 137 -34.73 -6.85 -18.01
CA GLU A 137 -33.99 -7.31 -19.18
C GLU A 137 -32.54 -7.70 -18.91
N ASP A 138 -31.98 -7.36 -17.74
CA ASP A 138 -30.57 -7.57 -17.42
C ASP A 138 -30.36 -7.57 -15.89
N ASP A 139 -29.97 -8.72 -15.36
CA ASP A 139 -29.79 -8.95 -13.92
C ASP A 139 -28.55 -8.26 -13.32
N HIS A 140 -27.69 -7.69 -14.16
CA HIS A 140 -26.52 -6.90 -13.77
C HIS A 140 -26.74 -5.40 -13.95
N VAL A 141 -27.93 -4.97 -14.39
CA VAL A 141 -28.32 -3.57 -14.49
C VAL A 141 -29.32 -3.25 -13.40
N LEU A 142 -29.05 -2.23 -12.61
CA LEU A 142 -29.91 -1.80 -11.50
C LEU A 142 -30.98 -0.85 -12.02
N LEU A 143 -32.22 -1.07 -11.57
CA LEU A 143 -33.34 -0.18 -11.83
C LEU A 143 -33.54 0.75 -10.64
N LEU A 144 -33.16 2.01 -10.82
CA LEU A 144 -33.31 3.07 -9.80
C LEU A 144 -34.53 3.91 -10.15
N THR A 145 -35.49 4.08 -9.24
CA THR A 145 -36.77 4.75 -9.53
C THR A 145 -37.10 5.81 -8.48
N TRP A 146 -37.19 7.08 -8.89
CA TRP A 146 -37.63 8.18 -8.03
C TRP A 146 -39.13 8.45 -8.16
N ALA A 147 -39.71 8.20 -9.34
CA ALA A 147 -41.15 8.29 -9.63
C ALA A 147 -41.51 7.39 -10.83
N ALA A 148 -42.80 7.21 -11.12
CA ALA A 148 -43.28 6.28 -12.16
C ALA A 148 -42.63 6.46 -13.55
N ASN A 149 -42.33 7.70 -13.94
CA ASN A 149 -41.67 8.03 -15.22
C ASN A 149 -40.23 8.54 -15.03
N ASP A 150 -39.64 8.30 -13.86
CA ASP A 150 -38.31 8.79 -13.49
C ASP A 150 -37.49 7.63 -12.96
N SER A 151 -36.97 6.85 -13.91
CA SER A 151 -36.11 5.71 -13.63
C SER A 151 -34.80 5.80 -14.40
N LEU A 152 -33.76 5.19 -13.84
CA LEU A 152 -32.43 5.10 -14.40
C LEU A 152 -31.99 3.63 -14.40
N ARG A 153 -31.45 3.18 -15.53
CA ARG A 153 -30.74 1.91 -15.62
C ARG A 153 -29.26 2.13 -15.36
N LEU A 154 -28.79 1.66 -14.21
CA LEU A 154 -27.42 1.86 -13.75
C LEU A 154 -26.67 0.54 -13.72
N HIS A 155 -25.56 0.42 -14.46
CA HIS A 155 -24.71 -0.76 -14.45
C HIS A 155 -23.46 -0.52 -13.57
N PRO A 156 -23.31 -1.24 -12.46
CA PRO A 156 -22.07 -1.25 -11.69
C PRO A 156 -20.98 -1.96 -12.49
N LEU A 157 -19.85 -1.29 -12.70
CA LEU A 157 -18.70 -1.85 -13.40
C LEU A 157 -17.96 -2.84 -12.46
N PRO A 158 -17.65 -4.06 -12.92
CA PRO A 158 -17.11 -5.12 -12.08
C PRO A 158 -15.67 -4.82 -11.66
N VAL A 159 -15.34 -5.08 -10.41
CA VAL A 159 -14.04 -4.71 -9.82
C VAL A 159 -12.87 -5.49 -10.41
N ALA A 160 -13.11 -6.60 -11.12
CA ALA A 160 -12.06 -7.32 -11.83
C ALA A 160 -11.60 -6.58 -13.11
N LEU A 161 -12.50 -5.86 -13.80
CA LEU A 161 -12.19 -5.13 -15.04
C LEU A 161 -11.98 -3.64 -14.82
N PHE A 162 -12.64 -3.07 -13.81
CA PHE A 162 -12.57 -1.66 -13.43
C PHE A 162 -12.14 -1.51 -11.96
N PRO A 163 -11.01 -2.12 -11.54
CA PRO A 163 -10.57 -2.13 -10.16
C PRO A 163 -10.26 -0.75 -9.59
N SER A 164 -10.64 -0.57 -8.33
CA SER A 164 -10.09 0.47 -7.46
C SER A 164 -8.62 0.20 -7.13
N GLY A 165 -7.93 1.20 -6.57
CA GLY A 165 -6.50 1.09 -6.27
C GLY A 165 -6.21 0.04 -5.20
N HIS A 166 -7.16 -0.23 -4.29
CA HIS A 166 -7.04 -1.33 -3.34
C HIS A 166 -7.17 -2.69 -4.04
N VAL A 167 -8.18 -2.86 -4.90
CA VAL A 167 -8.42 -4.11 -5.64
C VAL A 167 -7.24 -4.46 -6.56
N ALA A 168 -6.72 -3.48 -7.29
CA ALA A 168 -5.53 -3.67 -8.14
C ALA A 168 -4.25 -3.76 -7.29
N PHE A 169 -3.84 -2.67 -6.63
CA PHE A 169 -2.47 -2.57 -6.10
C PHE A 169 -2.25 -3.35 -4.80
N VAL A 170 -3.26 -3.47 -3.94
CA VAL A 170 -3.12 -4.16 -2.65
C VAL A 170 -3.48 -5.64 -2.78
N GLN A 171 -4.65 -5.95 -3.36
CA GLN A 171 -5.13 -7.33 -3.45
C GLN A 171 -4.53 -8.11 -4.61
N ARG A 172 -4.04 -7.42 -5.65
CA ARG A 172 -3.65 -8.03 -6.94
C ARG A 172 -4.79 -8.84 -7.55
N LEU A 173 -6.03 -8.40 -7.32
CA LEU A 173 -7.21 -9.23 -7.54
C LEU A 173 -7.42 -9.60 -9.00
N PRO A 174 -7.38 -8.65 -9.98
CA PRO A 174 -7.62 -8.99 -11.39
C PRO A 174 -6.68 -10.10 -11.87
N TRP A 175 -5.39 -9.96 -11.60
CA TRP A 175 -4.37 -10.94 -11.99
C TRP A 175 -4.54 -12.29 -11.29
N LYS A 176 -4.97 -12.30 -10.02
CA LYS A 176 -5.29 -13.55 -9.30
C LYS A 176 -6.53 -14.24 -9.86
N ALA A 177 -7.45 -13.48 -10.46
CA ALA A 177 -8.62 -13.99 -11.16
C ALA A 177 -8.32 -14.37 -12.63
N GLY A 178 -7.09 -14.14 -13.12
CA GLY A 178 -6.73 -14.40 -14.51
C GLY A 178 -7.35 -13.40 -15.50
N VAL A 179 -7.68 -12.20 -15.03
CA VAL A 179 -8.33 -11.15 -15.81
C VAL A 179 -7.38 -9.97 -16.00
N ASP A 180 -7.29 -9.49 -17.25
CA ASP A 180 -6.64 -8.22 -17.56
C ASP A 180 -7.63 -7.06 -17.36
N PRO A 181 -7.35 -6.13 -16.45
CA PRO A 181 -8.26 -5.00 -16.22
C PRO A 181 -8.25 -4.04 -17.41
N LEU A 182 -9.38 -3.40 -17.68
CA LEU A 182 -9.54 -2.39 -18.74
C LEU A 182 -9.03 -1.02 -18.29
N VAL A 183 -9.21 -0.70 -17.02
CA VAL A 183 -8.75 0.53 -16.39
C VAL A 183 -8.51 0.32 -14.91
N ILE A 184 -7.45 0.94 -14.38
CA ILE A 184 -7.18 0.95 -12.94
C ILE A 184 -7.27 2.38 -12.44
N HIS A 185 -8.03 2.60 -11.38
CA HIS A 185 -8.19 3.91 -10.72
C HIS A 185 -7.41 3.92 -9.40
N ALA A 186 -6.46 4.85 -9.20
CA ALA A 186 -5.57 4.88 -8.03
C ALA A 186 -6.21 5.45 -6.73
N THR A 187 -7.39 4.95 -6.38
CA THR A 187 -8.07 5.20 -5.10
C THR A 187 -7.45 4.43 -3.93
N PHE A 188 -8.00 4.61 -2.72
CA PHE A 188 -7.50 3.99 -1.48
C PHE A 188 -6.01 4.30 -1.24
N GLN A 189 -5.64 5.57 -1.45
CA GLN A 189 -4.35 6.12 -1.08
C GLN A 189 -4.35 6.45 0.43
N ARG A 190 -3.22 6.26 1.12
CA ARG A 190 -3.08 6.38 2.59
C ARG A 190 -2.63 7.76 3.07
N TYR A 191 -2.18 8.61 2.16
CA TYR A 191 -1.65 9.94 2.50
C TYR A 191 -2.76 10.98 2.51
N PRO A 192 -2.57 12.15 3.12
CA PRO A 192 -3.50 13.27 2.97
C PRO A 192 -3.63 13.73 1.52
N VAL A 193 -4.73 14.43 1.21
CA VAL A 193 -5.04 14.93 -0.15
C VAL A 193 -3.88 15.71 -0.78
N SER A 194 -3.20 16.54 0.02
CA SER A 194 -2.03 17.32 -0.43
C SER A 194 -0.83 16.48 -0.88
N MET A 195 -0.82 15.18 -0.59
CA MET A 195 0.26 14.24 -0.91
C MET A 195 -0.20 13.06 -1.78
N HIS A 196 -1.49 13.00 -2.15
CA HIS A 196 -2.04 11.92 -2.96
C HIS A 196 -1.30 11.74 -4.28
N GLN A 197 -0.91 12.83 -4.94
CA GLN A 197 -0.24 12.79 -6.24
C GLN A 197 1.02 11.91 -6.22
N SER A 198 1.91 12.10 -5.23
CA SER A 198 3.14 11.32 -5.12
C SER A 198 2.86 9.85 -4.84
N GLY A 199 1.92 9.54 -3.93
CA GLY A 199 1.55 8.16 -3.63
C GLY A 199 0.91 7.44 -4.83
N LYS A 200 -0.01 8.09 -5.54
CA LYS A 200 -0.68 7.53 -6.73
C LYS A 200 0.32 7.29 -7.86
N ARG A 201 1.19 8.27 -8.16
CA ARG A 201 2.29 8.11 -9.13
C ARG A 201 3.21 6.95 -8.77
N ALA A 202 3.56 6.81 -7.49
CA ALA A 202 4.42 5.72 -7.03
C ALA A 202 3.79 4.34 -7.27
N ARG A 203 2.48 4.18 -7.00
CA ARG A 203 1.76 2.93 -7.31
C ARG A 203 1.77 2.63 -8.80
N PHE A 204 1.50 3.60 -9.67
CA PHE A 204 1.59 3.36 -11.10
C PHE A 204 3.02 3.00 -11.55
N ARG A 205 4.05 3.65 -11.02
CA ARG A 205 5.46 3.31 -11.30
C ARG A 205 5.84 1.89 -10.85
N GLU A 206 5.45 1.51 -9.64
CA GLU A 206 5.73 0.18 -9.06
C GLU A 206 5.10 -0.97 -9.86
N PHE A 207 4.05 -0.68 -10.62
CA PHE A 207 3.32 -1.67 -11.41
C PHE A 207 3.57 -1.53 -12.91
N GLY A 208 4.52 -0.69 -13.33
CA GLY A 208 4.85 -0.49 -14.74
C GLY A 208 3.75 0.18 -15.57
N MET A 209 2.90 0.98 -14.92
CA MET A 209 1.73 1.65 -15.50
C MET A 209 1.89 3.16 -15.62
N TRP A 210 3.06 3.69 -15.25
CA TRP A 210 3.38 5.10 -15.39
C TRP A 210 4.23 5.34 -16.64
N PHE A 211 3.59 5.82 -17.71
CA PHE A 211 4.23 5.96 -19.03
C PHE A 211 4.79 7.36 -19.32
N LEU A 212 4.73 8.28 -18.36
CA LEU A 212 5.08 9.69 -18.56
C LEU A 212 6.55 10.02 -18.23
N ASP A 213 7.28 9.11 -17.60
CA ASP A 213 8.69 9.33 -17.27
C ASP A 213 9.57 9.26 -18.53
N GLY A 214 10.46 10.24 -18.70
CA GLY A 214 11.41 10.28 -19.80
C GLY A 214 12.64 9.37 -19.62
N PRO A 215 13.51 9.26 -20.64
CA PRO A 215 14.74 8.45 -20.58
C PRO A 215 15.65 8.81 -19.39
N GLU A 216 15.65 10.06 -18.95
CA GLU A 216 16.41 10.56 -17.81
C GLU A 216 15.99 9.94 -16.46
N TYR A 217 14.76 9.44 -16.35
CA TYR A 217 14.33 8.66 -15.19
C TYR A 217 14.95 7.26 -15.21
N TYR A 218 14.98 6.64 -16.39
CA TYR A 218 15.39 5.24 -16.58
C TYR A 218 16.90 5.03 -16.70
N ALA A 219 17.62 5.99 -17.29
CA ALA A 219 19.05 5.90 -17.55
C ALA A 219 19.69 7.29 -17.68
N PRO A 220 19.74 8.09 -16.59
CA PRO A 220 20.51 9.32 -16.61
C PRO A 220 22.01 9.03 -16.89
N PRO A 221 22.80 10.00 -17.38
CA PRO A 221 24.23 9.79 -17.63
C PRO A 221 24.97 9.25 -16.40
N GLY A 222 25.66 8.12 -16.56
CA GLY A 222 26.39 7.47 -15.47
C GLY A 222 25.49 6.71 -14.47
N ALA A 223 24.24 6.42 -14.84
CA ALA A 223 23.30 5.67 -14.01
C ALA A 223 23.89 4.36 -13.50
N ARG A 224 23.85 4.19 -12.18
CA ARG A 224 24.22 2.97 -11.48
C ARG A 224 23.23 2.71 -10.37
N TYR A 225 22.84 1.46 -10.23
CA TYR A 225 21.78 1.06 -9.31
C TYR A 225 22.33 0.14 -8.22
N LEU A 226 21.71 0.23 -7.04
CA LEU A 226 21.83 -0.72 -5.96
C LEU A 226 20.44 -1.21 -5.61
N SER A 227 20.25 -2.52 -5.52
CA SER A 227 19.04 -3.15 -5.01
C SER A 227 19.43 -4.15 -3.92
N TYR A 228 18.45 -4.67 -3.20
CA TYR A 228 18.66 -5.68 -2.17
C TYR A 228 17.47 -6.63 -2.12
N ASP A 229 17.67 -7.83 -1.59
CA ASP A 229 16.57 -8.74 -1.29
C ASP A 229 15.91 -8.42 0.06
N ASN A 230 14.63 -8.77 0.16
CA ASN A 230 13.84 -8.58 1.37
C ASN A 230 13.37 -9.93 1.89
N ASP A 231 14.02 -10.42 2.94
CA ASP A 231 13.75 -11.71 3.57
C ASP A 231 12.84 -11.58 4.82
N VAL A 232 12.15 -10.45 4.98
CA VAL A 232 11.31 -10.12 6.16
C VAL A 232 10.34 -11.23 6.55
N ARG A 233 9.78 -11.99 5.59
CA ARG A 233 8.87 -13.10 5.90
C ARG A 233 9.54 -14.15 6.77
N ARG A 234 10.76 -14.57 6.40
CA ARG A 234 11.56 -15.54 7.15
C ARG A 234 11.84 -15.01 8.55
N VAL A 235 12.24 -13.75 8.66
CA VAL A 235 12.54 -13.10 9.95
C VAL A 235 11.31 -13.04 10.86
N VAL A 236 10.15 -12.65 10.32
CA VAL A 236 8.90 -12.59 11.10
C VAL A 236 8.48 -13.99 11.58
N ASP A 237 8.67 -15.04 10.78
CA ASP A 237 8.38 -16.40 11.20
C ASP A 237 9.36 -16.92 12.26
N GLU A 238 10.65 -16.60 12.16
CA GLU A 238 11.65 -16.88 13.20
C GLU A 238 11.32 -16.18 14.52
N VAL A 239 10.95 -14.90 14.46
CA VAL A 239 10.52 -14.15 15.65
C VAL A 239 9.25 -14.77 16.24
N ALA A 240 8.27 -15.15 15.41
CA ALA A 240 7.06 -15.80 15.88
C ALA A 240 7.33 -17.16 16.57
N ALA A 241 8.32 -17.91 16.09
CA ALA A 241 8.73 -19.20 16.65
C ALA A 241 9.59 -19.07 17.92
N SER A 242 10.11 -17.87 18.21
CA SER A 242 10.97 -17.64 19.38
C SER A 242 10.28 -17.99 20.71
N PRO A 243 11.04 -18.31 21.77
CA PRO A 243 10.49 -18.60 23.10
C PRO A 243 9.56 -17.52 23.65
N ARG A 244 9.74 -16.27 23.19
CA ARG A 244 8.90 -15.12 23.55
C ARG A 244 7.46 -15.28 23.07
N PHE A 245 7.26 -15.80 21.86
CA PHE A 245 5.94 -15.87 21.24
C PHE A 245 5.39 -17.30 21.11
N LYS A 246 6.23 -18.34 21.27
CA LYS A 246 5.81 -19.75 21.27
C LYS A 246 4.90 -20.11 20.07
N GLY A 247 5.12 -19.49 18.91
CA GLY A 247 4.32 -19.71 17.69
C GLY A 247 2.96 -18.98 17.63
N ILE A 248 2.57 -18.23 18.67
CA ILE A 248 1.28 -17.53 18.78
C ILE A 248 1.40 -16.01 18.63
N MET A 249 2.37 -15.53 17.84
CA MET A 249 2.54 -14.08 17.58
C MET A 249 1.32 -13.51 16.83
N PRO A 250 0.58 -12.53 17.40
CA PRO A 250 -0.56 -11.88 16.77
C PRO A 250 -0.23 -11.22 15.44
N VAL A 251 -1.19 -11.16 14.52
CA VAL A 251 -0.96 -10.66 13.14
C VAL A 251 -0.60 -9.17 13.11
N LEU A 252 -1.18 -8.32 13.97
CA LEU A 252 -0.72 -6.94 14.13
C LEU A 252 0.75 -6.87 14.59
N HIS A 253 1.14 -7.73 15.53
CA HIS A 253 2.52 -7.77 16.02
C HIS A 253 3.49 -8.19 14.90
N ARG A 254 3.10 -9.17 14.07
CA ARG A 254 3.82 -9.55 12.85
C ARG A 254 4.01 -8.38 11.91
N HIS A 255 2.96 -7.58 11.69
CA HIS A 255 3.03 -6.41 10.83
C HIS A 255 4.05 -5.39 11.36
N LEU A 256 3.99 -5.03 12.64
CA LEU A 256 4.87 -4.02 13.22
C LEU A 256 6.34 -4.47 13.26
N VAL A 257 6.61 -5.74 13.58
CA VAL A 257 7.96 -6.34 13.52
C VAL A 257 8.47 -6.36 12.09
N GLY A 258 7.64 -6.78 11.13
CA GLY A 258 8.00 -6.84 9.72
C GLY A 258 8.31 -5.46 9.13
N THR A 259 7.49 -4.44 9.45
CA THR A 259 7.74 -3.06 9.00
C THR A 259 9.02 -2.49 9.63
N ALA A 260 9.25 -2.72 10.93
CA ALA A 260 10.47 -2.25 11.60
C ALA A 260 11.74 -2.88 11.00
N TYR A 261 11.70 -4.17 10.65
CA TYR A 261 12.80 -4.86 9.97
C TYR A 261 13.09 -4.25 8.60
N GLN A 262 12.06 -4.07 7.77
CA GLN A 262 12.18 -3.49 6.42
C GLN A 262 12.71 -2.05 6.47
N LEU A 263 12.27 -1.24 7.45
CA LEU A 263 12.82 0.09 7.67
C LEU A 263 14.30 0.07 8.07
N ALA A 264 14.71 -0.90 8.89
CA ALA A 264 16.11 -1.08 9.25
C ALA A 264 16.98 -1.52 8.07
N GLN A 265 16.48 -2.40 7.19
CA GLN A 265 17.15 -2.72 5.92
C GLN A 265 17.22 -1.50 4.99
N PHE A 266 16.13 -0.75 4.87
CA PHE A 266 16.06 0.45 4.04
C PHE A 266 17.08 1.51 4.47
N ARG A 267 17.24 1.76 5.77
CA ARG A 267 18.28 2.69 6.29
C ARG A 267 19.66 2.31 5.77
N ASP A 268 20.01 1.05 5.89
CA ASP A 268 21.35 0.55 5.56
C ASP A 268 21.58 0.52 4.05
N ALA A 269 20.60 0.06 3.28
CA ALA A 269 20.65 0.06 1.83
C ALA A 269 20.73 1.48 1.26
N LEU A 270 19.99 2.43 1.84
CA LEU A 270 20.05 3.83 1.43
C LEU A 270 21.40 4.46 1.76
N ALA A 271 21.97 4.18 2.94
CA ALA A 271 23.31 4.63 3.28
C ALA A 271 24.36 4.04 2.32
N ALA A 272 24.31 2.73 2.05
CA ALA A 272 25.21 2.05 1.13
C ALA A 272 25.10 2.62 -0.30
N ALA A 273 23.88 2.85 -0.79
CA ALA A 273 23.63 3.47 -2.09
C ALA A 273 24.30 4.84 -2.21
N ARG A 274 24.19 5.68 -1.17
CA ARG A 274 24.87 7.00 -1.12
C ARG A 274 26.39 6.88 -1.07
N MET A 275 26.93 5.97 -0.25
CA MET A 275 28.38 5.75 -0.14
C MET A 275 28.99 5.25 -1.45
N LEU A 276 28.24 4.47 -2.23
CA LEU A 276 28.66 3.91 -3.52
C LEU A 276 28.28 4.80 -4.72
N ASN A 277 27.62 5.94 -4.48
CA ASN A 277 27.08 6.81 -5.53
C ASN A 277 26.22 6.05 -6.56
N ARG A 278 25.19 5.37 -6.04
CA ARG A 278 24.20 4.58 -6.78
C ARG A 278 22.78 5.00 -6.40
N THR A 279 21.86 4.95 -7.36
CA THR A 279 20.42 5.12 -7.12
C THR A 279 19.86 3.84 -6.49
N LEU A 280 19.11 3.98 -5.39
CA LEU A 280 18.52 2.83 -4.70
C LEU A 280 17.26 2.34 -5.43
N VAL A 281 17.22 1.08 -5.81
CA VAL A 281 16.01 0.38 -6.25
C VAL A 281 15.42 -0.34 -5.04
N LEU A 282 14.18 0.02 -4.68
CA LEU A 282 13.48 -0.55 -3.54
C LEU A 282 13.12 -2.02 -3.80
N PRO A 283 13.14 -2.89 -2.77
CA PRO A 283 12.70 -4.27 -2.90
C PRO A 283 11.17 -4.37 -2.81
N THR A 284 10.62 -5.50 -3.27
CA THR A 284 9.24 -5.87 -2.95
C THR A 284 9.05 -5.88 -1.43
N SER A 285 7.99 -5.21 -0.96
CA SER A 285 7.64 -5.11 0.45
C SER A 285 6.59 -6.16 0.84
N TRP A 286 6.61 -6.58 2.11
CA TRP A 286 5.65 -7.55 2.65
C TRP A 286 4.96 -7.01 3.89
N CYS A 287 3.65 -7.27 3.98
CA CYS A 287 2.81 -6.80 5.05
C CYS A 287 1.90 -7.92 5.60
N TRP A 288 1.62 -7.86 6.90
CA TRP A 288 0.68 -8.75 7.60
C TRP A 288 -0.64 -8.10 7.97
N CYS A 289 -0.75 -6.77 7.81
CA CYS A 289 -1.98 -6.04 8.04
C CYS A 289 -2.16 -5.04 6.91
N ASP A 290 -3.41 -4.95 6.48
CA ASP A 290 -3.91 -3.93 5.57
C ASP A 290 -3.95 -2.56 6.27
N TYR A 291 -4.33 -1.52 5.51
CA TYR A 291 -4.53 -0.17 5.99
C TYR A 291 -5.97 0.27 5.73
N ASP A 292 -6.65 0.78 6.76
CA ASP A 292 -7.96 1.44 6.63
C ASP A 292 -7.97 2.71 7.47
N TRP A 293 -8.91 3.60 7.15
CA TRP A 293 -9.18 4.81 7.93
C TRP A 293 -10.00 4.55 9.19
N THR A 294 -10.40 3.29 9.42
CA THR A 294 -11.24 2.90 10.55
C THR A 294 -10.63 1.73 11.34
N PRO A 295 -10.85 1.67 12.66
CA PRO A 295 -10.29 0.58 13.48
C PRO A 295 -10.86 -0.82 13.16
N HIS A 296 -11.91 -0.93 12.35
CA HIS A 296 -12.45 -2.24 11.94
C HIS A 296 -11.41 -3.11 11.22
N VAL A 297 -10.39 -2.51 10.61
CA VAL A 297 -9.27 -3.25 10.01
C VAL A 297 -8.55 -4.14 11.04
N LEU A 298 -8.55 -3.77 12.33
CA LEU A 298 -7.92 -4.58 13.38
C LEU A 298 -8.58 -5.94 13.60
N GLU A 299 -9.88 -6.07 13.31
CA GLU A 299 -10.63 -7.32 13.52
C GLU A 299 -9.91 -8.51 12.86
N LYS A 300 -9.44 -8.32 11.63
CA LYS A 300 -8.79 -9.37 10.81
C LYS A 300 -7.50 -8.92 10.12
N CYS A 301 -6.97 -7.75 10.46
CA CYS A 301 -5.87 -7.10 9.76
C CYS A 301 -6.13 -6.93 8.24
N LYS A 302 -7.40 -6.74 7.88
CA LYS A 302 -7.89 -6.56 6.50
C LYS A 302 -9.07 -5.60 6.50
N ILE A 303 -9.21 -4.78 5.47
CA ILE A 303 -10.45 -4.01 5.31
C ILE A 303 -11.65 -4.99 5.28
N ARG A 304 -12.68 -4.72 6.08
CA ARG A 304 -13.89 -5.55 6.12
C ARG A 304 -14.51 -5.60 4.71
N GLY A 305 -14.82 -6.81 4.25
CA GLY A 305 -15.35 -7.06 2.90
C GLY A 305 -14.30 -7.17 1.80
N SER A 306 -13.00 -7.18 2.11
CA SER A 306 -11.95 -7.43 1.11
C SER A 306 -11.61 -8.92 0.96
N ASP A 307 -11.24 -9.31 -0.27
CA ASP A 307 -10.74 -10.65 -0.61
C ASP A 307 -9.24 -10.84 -0.28
N LEU A 308 -8.61 -9.86 0.38
CA LEU A 308 -7.18 -9.87 0.68
C LEU A 308 -6.80 -11.13 1.48
N ARG A 309 -5.63 -11.68 1.16
CA ARG A 309 -5.03 -12.83 1.86
C ARG A 309 -3.74 -12.37 2.53
N LEU A 310 -3.51 -12.80 3.76
CA LEU A 310 -2.35 -12.40 4.56
C LEU A 310 -1.33 -13.54 4.68
N PRO A 311 -0.02 -13.25 4.74
CA PRO A 311 0.59 -11.96 4.38
C PRO A 311 0.49 -11.70 2.87
N PHE A 312 0.78 -10.47 2.45
CA PHE A 312 0.73 -10.07 1.04
C PHE A 312 1.92 -9.20 0.66
N GLU A 313 2.23 -9.18 -0.64
CA GLU A 313 3.11 -8.19 -1.26
C GLU A 313 2.39 -6.85 -1.24
N CYS A 314 2.77 -5.99 -0.30
CA CYS A 314 2.16 -4.67 -0.16
C CYS A 314 2.89 -3.66 -1.05
N PRO A 315 2.17 -2.68 -1.61
CA PRO A 315 2.81 -1.54 -2.26
C PRO A 315 3.84 -0.89 -1.33
N SER A 316 4.90 -0.34 -1.91
CA SER A 316 6.00 0.24 -1.13
C SER A 316 5.55 1.38 -0.21
N ASP A 317 4.44 2.05 -0.56
CA ASP A 317 3.83 3.09 0.26
C ASP A 317 3.28 2.56 1.60
N PHE A 318 3.11 1.25 1.81
CA PHE A 318 2.73 0.66 3.12
C PHE A 318 3.87 0.72 4.15
N VAL A 319 5.11 0.57 3.69
CA VAL A 319 6.32 0.53 4.53
C VAL A 319 7.03 1.89 4.55
N LEU A 320 7.10 2.57 3.41
CA LEU A 320 7.88 3.78 3.20
C LEU A 320 6.99 5.00 3.00
N HIS A 321 7.47 6.18 3.43
CA HIS A 321 6.73 7.43 3.23
C HIS A 321 7.13 8.09 1.90
N ILE A 322 6.67 7.52 0.78
CA ILE A 322 7.07 7.92 -0.57
C ILE A 322 6.94 9.44 -0.83
N PRO A 323 5.86 10.14 -0.41
CA PRO A 323 5.77 11.59 -0.60
C PRO A 323 6.91 12.38 0.06
N TYR A 324 7.38 11.95 1.24
CA TYR A 324 8.50 12.63 1.91
C TYR A 324 9.83 12.27 1.29
N MET A 325 9.95 11.07 0.72
CA MET A 325 11.12 10.71 -0.08
C MET A 325 11.24 11.60 -1.33
N ASP A 326 10.13 11.78 -2.05
CA ASP A 326 10.05 12.69 -3.20
C ASP A 326 10.36 14.14 -2.80
N MET A 327 9.72 14.66 -1.73
CA MET A 327 9.94 16.04 -1.26
C MET A 327 11.36 16.30 -0.77
N ALA A 328 12.04 15.28 -0.22
CA ALA A 328 13.44 15.38 0.18
C ALA A 328 14.41 15.17 -1.00
N GLY A 329 13.91 14.98 -2.22
CA GLY A 329 14.73 14.81 -3.42
C GLY A 329 15.55 13.53 -3.40
N LEU A 330 15.06 12.47 -2.73
CA LEU A 330 15.74 11.18 -2.79
C LEU A 330 15.61 10.59 -4.18
N ASP A 331 16.76 10.24 -4.76
CA ASP A 331 16.79 9.49 -6.00
C ASP A 331 16.66 7.99 -5.69
N PHE A 332 15.46 7.44 -5.94
CA PHE A 332 15.15 6.03 -5.77
C PHE A 332 14.26 5.52 -6.92
N ARG A 333 14.17 4.20 -7.08
CA ARG A 333 13.28 3.55 -8.05
C ARG A 333 12.40 2.53 -7.36
N MET A 334 11.17 2.39 -7.86
CA MET A 334 10.19 1.46 -7.31
C MET A 334 10.61 0.00 -7.53
N PRO A 335 10.03 -0.95 -6.77
CA PRO A 335 10.23 -2.38 -7.03
C PRO A 335 9.93 -2.76 -8.48
N GLY A 336 10.68 -3.71 -9.02
CA GLY A 336 10.56 -4.15 -10.41
C GLY A 336 11.16 -3.19 -11.45
N PHE A 337 11.69 -2.03 -11.05
CA PHE A 337 12.27 -1.06 -11.98
C PHE A 337 13.31 -1.67 -12.92
N LEU A 338 14.24 -2.48 -12.42
CA LEU A 338 15.28 -3.08 -13.26
C LEU A 338 14.73 -4.05 -14.30
N ASP A 339 13.52 -4.58 -14.10
CA ASP A 339 12.85 -5.49 -15.02
C ASP A 339 11.91 -4.74 -16.00
N ASN A 340 11.69 -3.44 -15.78
CA ASN A 340 10.85 -2.60 -16.64
C ASN A 340 11.47 -2.48 -18.04
N PRO A 341 10.72 -2.76 -19.13
CA PRO A 341 11.23 -2.70 -20.50
C PRO A 341 11.72 -1.31 -20.93
N GLN A 342 11.30 -0.23 -20.27
CA GLN A 342 11.81 1.13 -20.52
C GLN A 342 13.23 1.34 -19.99
N VAL A 343 13.73 0.48 -19.10
CA VAL A 343 15.15 0.49 -18.69
C VAL A 343 16.01 -0.09 -19.82
N PRO A 344 17.05 0.61 -20.28
CA PRO A 344 17.96 0.11 -21.30
C PRO A 344 18.54 -1.26 -20.98
N ASP A 345 18.57 -2.09 -22.02
CA ASP A 345 19.13 -3.45 -22.02
C ASP A 345 20.48 -3.59 -21.31
N ALA A 346 21.39 -2.64 -21.53
CA ALA A 346 22.72 -2.65 -20.91
C ALA A 346 22.64 -2.57 -19.37
N LEU A 347 21.69 -1.79 -18.83
CA LEU A 347 21.44 -1.69 -17.39
C LEU A 347 20.70 -2.92 -16.87
N ARG A 348 19.71 -3.43 -17.64
CA ARG A 348 18.94 -4.62 -17.26
C ARG A 348 19.79 -5.89 -17.23
N ARG A 349 20.74 -6.04 -18.16
CA ARG A 349 21.62 -7.22 -18.24
C ARG A 349 22.94 -7.04 -17.48
N GLY A 350 23.40 -5.82 -17.25
CA GLY A 350 24.63 -5.50 -16.51
C GLY A 350 24.46 -5.61 -14.99
N ARG A 351 23.94 -6.74 -14.49
CA ARG A 351 23.71 -6.99 -13.06
C ARG A 351 24.85 -7.83 -12.48
N ALA A 352 25.17 -7.59 -11.21
CA ALA A 352 25.98 -8.50 -10.41
C ALA A 352 25.38 -8.68 -9.02
N GLU A 353 25.66 -9.82 -8.41
CA GLU A 353 25.24 -10.13 -7.06
C GLU A 353 26.35 -9.88 -6.04
N VAL A 354 25.94 -9.41 -4.86
CA VAL A 354 26.81 -9.15 -3.73
C VAL A 354 26.20 -9.85 -2.53
N HIS A 355 26.95 -10.73 -1.87
CA HIS A 355 26.40 -11.53 -0.78
C HIS A 355 26.79 -10.98 0.59
N MET A 356 25.80 -10.75 1.44
CA MET A 356 26.02 -10.39 2.83
C MET A 356 26.28 -11.66 3.67
N MET A 357 27.51 -11.78 4.17
CA MET A 357 27.92 -12.84 5.08
C MET A 357 27.45 -12.57 6.51
N SER A 358 27.52 -13.60 7.36
CA SER A 358 27.21 -13.49 8.80
C SER A 358 28.30 -12.79 9.61
N ALA A 359 29.54 -12.76 9.12
CA ALA A 359 30.68 -12.18 9.81
C ALA A 359 31.75 -11.68 8.82
N LYS A 360 32.68 -10.84 9.30
CA LYS A 360 33.80 -10.34 8.53
C LYS A 360 34.73 -11.50 8.10
N PRO A 361 35.08 -11.63 6.81
CA PRO A 361 36.00 -12.66 6.36
C PRO A 361 37.42 -12.41 6.90
N ALA A 362 38.15 -13.48 7.21
CA ALA A 362 39.57 -13.39 7.58
C ALA A 362 40.42 -13.05 6.35
N LEU A 363 41.34 -12.08 6.48
CA LEU A 363 42.20 -11.59 5.39
C LEU A 363 43.30 -12.61 4.95
N PRO A 364 43.89 -12.43 3.76
CA PRO A 364 43.55 -11.43 2.75
C PRO A 364 42.65 -12.06 1.69
N ALA A 365 41.43 -11.58 1.49
CA ALA A 365 40.72 -11.93 0.27
C ALA A 365 41.37 -11.13 -0.86
N PRO A 366 42.17 -11.75 -1.76
CA PRO A 366 42.45 -11.11 -3.03
C PRO A 366 41.09 -10.94 -3.71
N GLY A 367 40.86 -9.82 -4.39
CA GLY A 367 39.57 -9.55 -5.02
C GLY A 367 39.03 -10.78 -5.75
N VAL A 368 37.74 -11.09 -5.53
CA VAL A 368 36.97 -12.00 -6.38
C VAL A 368 37.57 -13.41 -6.49
N ALA A 369 37.67 -14.16 -5.39
CA ALA A 369 38.11 -15.56 -5.47
C ALA A 369 37.54 -16.48 -4.38
N VAL A 370 36.25 -16.38 -4.02
CA VAL A 370 35.56 -17.47 -3.28
C VAL A 370 34.10 -17.59 -3.74
N LEU A 371 33.91 -17.91 -5.02
CA LEU A 371 32.89 -18.81 -5.52
C LEU A 371 33.38 -19.26 -6.90
N ALA A 372 34.44 -20.08 -6.93
CA ALA A 372 35.04 -20.66 -8.13
C ALA A 372 34.11 -21.68 -8.86
N ALA A 373 32.79 -21.51 -8.72
CA ALA A 373 31.75 -22.30 -9.38
C ALA A 373 30.63 -21.44 -10.00
N SER A 374 30.58 -20.11 -9.79
CA SER A 374 29.60 -19.24 -10.45
C SER A 374 30.25 -18.37 -11.52
N ARG A 375 29.63 -18.29 -12.70
CA ARG A 375 30.07 -17.50 -13.86
C ARG A 375 29.93 -15.98 -13.71
N GLU A 376 29.60 -15.46 -12.52
CA GLU A 376 29.34 -14.03 -12.29
C GLU A 376 30.28 -13.40 -11.24
N PRO A 377 30.59 -12.09 -11.35
CA PRO A 377 31.40 -11.38 -10.37
C PRO A 377 30.64 -11.30 -9.03
N VAL A 378 31.16 -11.96 -7.99
CA VAL A 378 30.54 -11.96 -6.65
C VAL A 378 31.28 -11.00 -5.72
N GLY A 379 30.57 -9.97 -5.25
CA GLY A 379 31.03 -9.12 -4.15
C GLY A 379 30.67 -9.74 -2.79
N VAL A 380 31.43 -9.42 -1.75
CA VAL A 380 31.17 -9.91 -0.39
C VAL A 380 31.03 -8.75 0.57
N LEU A 381 29.97 -8.76 1.37
CA LEU A 381 29.69 -7.80 2.44
C LEU A 381 29.59 -8.53 3.78
N TRP A 382 29.74 -7.79 4.87
CA TRP A 382 29.58 -8.32 6.23
C TRP A 382 28.95 -7.26 7.14
N PRO A 383 28.46 -7.62 8.34
CA PRO A 383 27.88 -6.65 9.25
C PRO A 383 28.93 -5.65 9.78
N ARG A 384 28.49 -4.43 10.11
CA ARG A 384 29.33 -3.35 10.65
C ARG A 384 30.51 -2.94 9.77
N MET A 385 30.33 -2.94 8.46
CA MET A 385 31.34 -2.37 7.57
C MET A 385 31.50 -0.87 7.83
N THR A 386 32.74 -0.41 7.89
CA THR A 386 33.03 1.02 7.76
C THR A 386 32.71 1.47 6.34
N GLN A 387 32.47 2.77 6.13
CA GLN A 387 32.32 3.32 4.78
C GLN A 387 33.51 2.97 3.87
N GLY A 388 34.74 2.99 4.40
CA GLY A 388 35.95 2.63 3.66
C GLY A 388 35.99 1.16 3.27
N GLU A 389 35.57 0.26 4.17
CA GLU A 389 35.47 -1.17 3.89
C GLU A 389 34.42 -1.45 2.81
N LEU A 390 33.25 -0.80 2.87
CA LEU A 390 32.21 -0.97 1.84
C LEU A 390 32.72 -0.57 0.46
N VAL A 391 33.32 0.62 0.36
CA VAL A 391 33.86 1.14 -0.90
C VAL A 391 34.98 0.23 -1.42
N ALA A 392 35.89 -0.21 -0.55
CA ALA A 392 36.98 -1.10 -0.94
C ALA A 392 36.48 -2.48 -1.40
N ALA A 393 35.54 -3.08 -0.68
CA ALA A 393 34.99 -4.40 -0.99
C ALA A 393 34.27 -4.44 -2.35
N LEU A 394 33.63 -3.33 -2.74
CA LEU A 394 32.88 -3.23 -4.00
C LEU A 394 33.61 -2.46 -5.11
N GLN A 395 34.85 -2.03 -4.87
CA GLN A 395 35.67 -1.37 -5.89
C GLN A 395 35.80 -2.19 -7.20
N PRO A 396 35.99 -3.52 -7.17
CA PRO A 396 36.05 -4.33 -8.39
C PRO A 396 34.75 -4.29 -9.22
N LEU A 397 33.62 -3.99 -8.57
CA LEU A 397 32.29 -3.96 -9.19
C LEU A 397 31.82 -2.53 -9.46
N ASN A 398 32.67 -1.52 -9.31
CA ASN A 398 32.28 -0.11 -9.41
C ASN A 398 31.64 0.24 -10.78
N GLN A 399 32.12 -0.39 -11.87
CA GLN A 399 31.59 -0.17 -13.23
C GLN A 399 30.34 -0.99 -13.55
N THR A 400 29.92 -1.90 -12.66
CA THR A 400 28.71 -2.71 -12.88
C THR A 400 27.47 -1.81 -12.82
N ALA A 401 26.59 -1.92 -13.81
CA ALA A 401 25.41 -1.08 -13.92
C ALA A 401 24.47 -1.23 -12.71
N ALA A 402 24.17 -2.47 -12.30
CA ALA A 402 23.32 -2.73 -11.15
C ALA A 402 23.92 -3.77 -10.22
N LEU A 403 23.89 -3.50 -8.91
CA LEU A 403 24.26 -4.46 -7.87
C LEU A 403 23.02 -4.91 -7.12
N THR A 404 22.94 -6.19 -6.78
CA THR A 404 21.89 -6.73 -5.91
C THR A 404 22.52 -7.34 -4.68
N ILE A 405 22.22 -6.78 -3.51
CA ILE A 405 22.64 -7.37 -2.23
C ILE A 405 21.74 -8.58 -1.94
N ARG A 406 22.35 -9.75 -1.79
CA ARG A 406 21.71 -11.01 -1.39
C ARG A 406 21.95 -11.27 0.10
N GLY A 407 20.91 -11.74 0.78
CA GLY A 407 20.92 -11.96 2.23
C GLY A 407 21.03 -10.68 3.04
N MET A 408 20.49 -9.56 2.54
CA MET A 408 20.55 -8.25 3.20
C MET A 408 19.97 -8.34 4.62
N ARG A 409 20.69 -7.80 5.61
CA ARG A 409 20.25 -7.75 7.02
C ARG A 409 20.56 -6.39 7.62
N PRO A 410 19.76 -5.92 8.58
CA PRO A 410 20.08 -4.68 9.28
C PRO A 410 21.39 -4.78 10.08
N GLY A 411 22.10 -3.66 10.13
CA GLY A 411 23.45 -3.50 10.65
C GLY A 411 24.56 -3.82 9.65
N LEU A 412 24.33 -3.61 8.35
CA LEU A 412 25.37 -3.68 7.32
C LEU A 412 26.49 -2.67 7.60
N LEU A 413 26.14 -1.45 7.99
CA LEU A 413 27.08 -0.35 8.18
C LEU A 413 27.17 0.07 9.64
N GLU A 414 28.35 0.51 10.07
CA GLU A 414 28.50 1.15 11.38
C GLU A 414 28.32 2.68 11.35
N GLY A 415 28.39 3.31 10.18
CA GLY A 415 28.19 4.74 10.02
C GLY A 415 28.94 5.34 8.83
N PHE A 416 28.90 6.67 8.71
CA PHE A 416 29.68 7.41 7.71
C PHE A 416 31.04 7.79 8.28
N ALA A 417 32.05 7.88 7.41
CA ALA A 417 33.41 8.25 7.82
C ALA A 417 33.50 9.67 8.39
N SER A 418 32.65 10.59 7.90
CA SER A 418 32.54 11.95 8.41
C SER A 418 31.33 12.09 9.34
N ALA A 419 31.54 12.71 10.51
CA ALA A 419 30.47 13.04 11.44
C ALA A 419 29.41 13.97 10.83
N GLU A 420 29.82 14.88 9.94
CA GLU A 420 28.91 15.77 9.21
C GLU A 420 28.03 14.99 8.24
N GLN A 421 28.64 14.10 7.43
CA GLN A 421 27.89 13.24 6.51
C GLN A 421 26.92 12.32 7.26
N GLN A 422 27.36 11.79 8.40
CA GLN A 422 26.52 10.98 9.28
C GLN A 422 25.32 11.76 9.80
N ALA A 423 25.55 12.96 10.35
CA ALA A 423 24.48 13.81 10.88
C ALA A 423 23.48 14.21 9.79
N ALA A 424 23.97 14.54 8.58
CA ALA A 424 23.14 14.85 7.43
C ALA A 424 22.30 13.66 6.98
N PHE A 425 22.89 12.45 6.94
CA PHE A 425 22.16 11.23 6.61
C PHE A 425 21.10 10.90 7.66
N ASP A 426 21.46 10.93 8.94
CA ASP A 426 20.53 10.65 10.04
C ASP A 426 19.36 11.67 10.04
N ALA A 427 19.63 12.94 9.70
CA ALA A 427 18.58 13.95 9.55
C ALA A 427 17.67 13.69 8.34
N LEU A 428 18.23 13.31 7.20
CA LEU A 428 17.48 12.90 6.01
C LEU A 428 16.57 11.71 6.31
N TYR A 429 17.13 10.66 6.92
CA TYR A 429 16.40 9.44 7.26
C TYR A 429 15.24 9.76 8.21
N ARG A 430 15.51 10.51 9.30
CA ARG A 430 14.45 10.98 10.21
C ARG A 430 13.35 11.75 9.48
N ASN A 431 13.73 12.65 8.56
CA ASN A 431 12.75 13.47 7.84
C ASN A 431 11.83 12.62 6.96
N VAL A 432 12.35 11.58 6.30
CA VAL A 432 11.54 10.73 5.42
C VAL A 432 10.80 9.61 6.15
N THR A 433 11.00 9.47 7.46
CA THR A 433 10.27 8.51 8.31
C THR A 433 9.41 9.17 9.39
N LYS A 434 9.31 10.51 9.43
CA LYS A 434 8.74 11.28 10.57
C LYS A 434 7.24 11.07 10.84
N GLU A 435 6.49 10.46 9.90
CA GLU A 435 5.05 10.16 10.05
C GLU A 435 4.73 8.71 9.64
N LEU A 436 5.66 7.80 9.91
CA LEU A 436 5.45 6.38 9.66
C LEU A 436 4.75 5.71 10.86
N TYR A 437 3.49 5.37 10.66
CA TYR A 437 2.65 4.65 11.62
C TYR A 437 1.71 3.67 10.92
N TRP A 438 1.18 2.71 11.68
CA TRP A 438 0.06 1.87 11.29
C TRP A 438 -1.25 2.41 11.89
N CYS A 439 -2.33 2.44 11.10
CA CYS A 439 -3.68 2.85 11.52
C CYS A 439 -4.66 1.66 11.41
N CYS A 440 -5.75 1.56 12.17
CA CYS A 440 -6.18 2.46 13.25
C CYS A 440 -6.49 1.69 14.53
N ALA A 441 -6.12 2.26 15.68
CA ALA A 441 -6.29 1.63 16.98
C ALA A 441 -7.60 2.02 17.69
N ALA A 442 -8.14 3.22 17.43
CA ALA A 442 -9.37 3.73 18.05
C ALA A 442 -10.14 4.70 17.14
N GLN A 443 -11.38 5.03 17.51
CA GLN A 443 -12.19 6.09 16.89
C GLN A 443 -12.03 7.45 17.60
N SER A 444 -11.32 7.49 18.73
CA SER A 444 -11.23 8.64 19.65
C SER A 444 -9.98 9.50 19.39
N GLU A 445 -9.41 10.17 20.40
CA GLU A 445 -8.33 11.17 20.22
C GLU A 445 -7.10 10.66 19.45
N ALA A 446 -6.38 11.58 18.79
CA ALA A 446 -5.25 11.29 17.91
C ALA A 446 -4.16 10.38 18.52
N ILE A 447 -3.96 10.42 19.85
CA ILE A 447 -2.95 9.61 20.57
C ILE A 447 -3.33 8.12 20.59
N MET A 448 -4.62 7.79 20.48
CA MET A 448 -5.13 6.41 20.52
C MET A 448 -5.31 5.80 19.12
N ASN A 449 -5.04 6.55 18.05
CA ASN A 449 -5.48 6.14 16.71
C ASN A 449 -4.42 5.40 15.89
N SER A 450 -3.16 5.35 16.32
CA SER A 450 -2.09 4.74 15.53
C SER A 450 -1.01 4.05 16.36
N PHE A 451 -0.29 3.14 15.71
CA PHE A 451 0.93 2.52 16.24
C PHE A 451 2.13 3.03 15.44
N PRO A 452 2.96 3.94 16.00
CA PRO A 452 4.20 4.35 15.36
C PRO A 452 5.10 3.14 15.10
N TYR A 453 5.71 3.07 13.92
CA TYR A 453 6.66 2.00 13.64
C TYR A 453 7.97 2.24 14.40
N ALA A 454 8.57 1.17 14.89
CA ALA A 454 9.90 1.24 15.48
C ALA A 454 10.93 1.56 14.37
N LEU A 455 11.71 2.61 14.58
CA LEU A 455 12.77 3.02 13.68
C LEU A 455 14.13 2.50 14.16
N PRO A 456 15.05 2.14 13.24
CA PRO A 456 16.43 1.83 13.62
C PRO A 456 17.10 3.04 14.29
N LYS A 457 18.03 2.78 15.21
CA LYS A 457 18.82 3.85 15.86
C LYS A 457 19.59 4.68 14.81
N PRO A 458 19.79 5.99 15.00
CA PRO A 458 20.72 6.76 14.17
C PRO A 458 22.15 6.19 14.28
N TYR A 459 22.99 6.37 13.25
CA TYR A 459 24.39 5.97 13.35
C TYR A 459 25.14 6.79 14.39
N GLY A 460 24.79 8.07 14.57
CA GLY A 460 25.40 8.96 15.57
C GLY A 460 25.08 8.67 17.05
N GLY A 461 24.34 7.60 17.38
CA GLY A 461 24.09 7.19 18.76
C GLY A 461 23.19 8.10 19.61
N ALA A 462 22.96 9.35 19.21
CA ALA A 462 22.06 10.28 19.89
C ALA A 462 20.60 10.01 19.52
N GLY A 463 19.98 9.03 20.19
CA GLY A 463 18.53 8.97 20.31
C GLY A 463 18.08 10.02 21.33
N LEU A 464 17.18 10.92 20.95
CA LEU A 464 16.54 11.86 21.88
C LEU A 464 15.53 11.10 22.74
N LEU A 465 16.01 10.31 23.70
CA LEU A 465 15.25 9.90 24.88
C LEU A 465 16.22 9.88 26.07
N LEU A 466 15.85 10.67 27.07
CA LEU A 466 16.57 10.99 28.29
C LEU A 466 17.08 9.77 29.08
N LEU A 467 18.27 9.98 29.69
CA LEU A 467 18.83 9.29 30.85
C LEU A 467 19.20 7.81 30.65
N LEU A 468 20.37 7.56 30.06
CA LEU A 468 21.41 6.65 30.57
C LEU A 468 22.66 6.81 29.68
N PRO A 469 23.89 6.83 30.24
CA PRO A 469 25.09 6.86 29.42
C PRO A 469 25.16 5.61 28.54
N PRO A 470 25.72 5.70 27.32
CA PRO A 470 25.93 4.53 26.48
C PRO A 470 26.83 3.54 27.24
N PRO A 471 26.50 2.23 27.26
CA PRO A 471 27.37 1.26 27.89
C PRO A 471 28.75 1.30 27.22
N ALA A 472 29.77 1.47 28.03
CA ALA A 472 31.16 1.34 27.65
C ALA A 472 31.50 -0.15 27.46
N THR A 473 31.08 -0.73 26.34
CA THR A 473 31.60 -2.02 25.88
C THR A 473 32.16 -1.89 24.46
N PRO A 474 33.44 -2.22 24.24
CA PRO A 474 33.95 -2.41 22.89
C PRO A 474 33.56 -3.80 22.35
N ALA A 475 33.30 -3.83 21.04
CA ALA A 475 33.45 -4.94 20.08
C ALA A 475 32.33 -6.02 19.95
N GLY A 476 31.54 -5.91 18.86
CA GLY A 476 30.63 -6.95 18.34
C GLY A 476 29.53 -6.39 17.43
N TYR A 477 29.16 -7.09 16.36
CA TYR A 477 27.86 -6.88 15.69
C TYR A 477 26.79 -7.57 16.52
N THR A 478 25.77 -6.83 16.94
CA THR A 478 24.56 -7.43 17.51
C THR A 478 23.55 -7.60 16.38
N PRO A 479 23.07 -8.82 16.11
CA PRO A 479 21.98 -9.06 15.18
C PRO A 479 20.79 -8.14 15.48
N TRP A 480 20.06 -7.76 14.45
CA TRP A 480 18.82 -6.99 14.63
C TRP A 480 17.86 -7.74 15.57
N GLU A 481 17.36 -7.04 16.57
CA GLU A 481 16.38 -7.56 17.51
C GLU A 481 15.00 -7.00 17.21
N ALA A 482 14.00 -7.87 17.23
CA ALA A 482 12.63 -7.47 17.01
C ALA A 482 12.17 -6.50 18.11
N PRO A 483 11.54 -5.36 17.75
CA PRO A 483 11.08 -4.40 18.73
C PRO A 483 10.06 -5.06 19.68
N VAL A 484 10.08 -4.61 20.93
CA VAL A 484 9.04 -4.97 21.90
C VAL A 484 7.95 -3.94 21.82
N MET A 485 6.75 -4.34 21.40
CA MET A 485 5.57 -3.49 21.60
C MET A 485 5.33 -3.34 23.12
N PRO A 486 5.30 -2.12 23.67
CA PRO A 486 4.83 -1.89 25.03
C PRO A 486 3.31 -1.95 25.08
N MET A 487 2.75 -2.29 26.25
CA MET A 487 1.30 -2.16 26.47
C MET A 487 0.89 -0.69 26.26
N PRO A 488 -0.08 -0.39 25.37
CA PRO A 488 -0.55 0.98 25.21
C PRO A 488 -1.14 1.52 26.52
N THR A 489 -0.76 2.73 26.91
CA THR A 489 -1.19 3.35 28.18
C THR A 489 -2.68 3.62 28.26
N TYR A 490 -3.36 3.70 27.11
CA TYR A 490 -4.80 3.91 27.02
C TYR A 490 -5.63 2.62 27.21
N CYS A 491 -5.00 1.44 27.32
CA CYS A 491 -5.74 0.18 27.47
C CYS A 491 -6.62 0.12 28.73
N ASP A 492 -6.35 0.97 29.72
CA ASP A 492 -7.15 1.11 30.95
C ASP A 492 -8.08 2.33 30.93
N ARG A 493 -8.06 3.13 29.85
CA ARG A 493 -8.81 4.39 29.71
C ARG A 493 -9.68 4.35 28.45
N VAL A 494 -10.56 3.36 28.39
CA VAL A 494 -11.37 3.07 27.20
C VAL A 494 -12.74 3.72 27.34
N ASP A 495 -13.07 4.62 26.41
CA ASP A 495 -14.41 5.21 26.32
C ASP A 495 -15.42 4.27 25.64
N ALA A 496 -16.71 4.63 25.70
CA ALA A 496 -17.77 3.81 25.12
C ALA A 496 -17.63 3.62 23.59
N LYS A 497 -17.05 4.60 22.87
CA LYS A 497 -16.88 4.56 21.41
C LYS A 497 -15.75 3.63 20.98
N THR A 498 -14.76 3.44 21.84
CA THR A 498 -13.55 2.67 21.56
C THR A 498 -13.64 1.24 22.11
N LYS A 499 -14.59 0.98 23.02
CA LYS A 499 -14.79 -0.32 23.70
C LYS A 499 -14.87 -1.51 22.76
N GLU A 500 -15.54 -1.37 21.62
CA GLU A 500 -15.60 -2.42 20.61
C GLU A 500 -14.20 -2.76 20.07
N PHE A 501 -13.45 -1.77 19.62
CA PHE A 501 -12.18 -1.98 18.90
C PHE A 501 -11.09 -2.56 19.80
N VAL A 502 -11.01 -2.11 21.06
CA VAL A 502 -10.03 -2.66 22.01
C VAL A 502 -10.34 -4.11 22.42
N SER A 503 -11.57 -4.57 22.17
CA SER A 503 -12.00 -5.94 22.48
C SER A 503 -11.62 -6.95 21.40
N TYR A 504 -11.33 -6.49 20.16
CA TYR A 504 -10.85 -7.36 19.10
C TYR A 504 -9.60 -8.11 19.55
N GLU A 505 -9.54 -9.40 19.26
CA GLU A 505 -8.46 -10.28 19.72
C GLU A 505 -7.10 -9.80 19.22
N ASN A 506 -7.08 -9.20 18.02
CA ASN A 506 -5.87 -8.67 17.40
C ASN A 506 -5.55 -7.22 17.79
N HIS A 507 -6.29 -6.62 18.73
CA HIS A 507 -5.93 -5.35 19.35
C HIS A 507 -4.91 -5.58 20.49
N PRO A 508 -3.86 -4.75 20.66
CA PRO A 508 -2.85 -4.92 21.71
C PRO A 508 -3.41 -5.00 23.14
N CYS A 509 -4.37 -4.15 23.47
CA CYS A 509 -5.07 -4.22 24.76
C CYS A 509 -5.72 -5.59 25.06
N SER A 510 -6.03 -6.38 24.03
CA SER A 510 -6.58 -7.73 24.16
C SER A 510 -5.46 -8.78 24.20
N PHE A 511 -4.70 -8.95 23.12
CA PHE A 511 -3.71 -10.03 23.01
C PHE A 511 -2.54 -9.92 24.01
N MET A 512 -2.22 -8.73 24.52
CA MET A 512 -1.13 -8.61 25.50
C MET A 512 -1.55 -8.99 26.92
N ARG A 513 -2.86 -9.05 27.19
CA ARG A 513 -3.43 -9.41 28.50
C ARG A 513 -3.96 -10.84 28.54
N ASN A 514 -4.26 -11.40 27.37
CA ASN A 514 -4.95 -12.69 27.26
C ASN A 514 -4.28 -13.56 26.19
N GLU A 515 -3.69 -14.68 26.62
CA GLU A 515 -3.02 -15.65 25.74
C GLU A 515 -3.99 -16.30 24.74
N THR A 516 -5.26 -16.50 25.11
CA THR A 516 -6.31 -17.00 24.20
C THR A 516 -6.57 -15.99 23.08
N ALA A 517 -6.66 -14.70 23.40
CA ALA A 517 -6.80 -13.65 22.40
C ALA A 517 -5.58 -13.60 21.48
N ALA A 518 -4.37 -13.73 22.03
CA ALA A 518 -3.14 -13.83 21.22
C ALA A 518 -3.17 -15.03 20.27
N ALA A 519 -3.59 -16.20 20.74
CA ALA A 519 -3.72 -17.40 19.92
C ALA A 519 -4.75 -17.20 18.78
N MET A 520 -5.93 -16.64 19.09
CA MET A 520 -6.95 -16.31 18.09
C MET A 520 -6.45 -15.30 17.05
N ALA A 521 -5.81 -14.22 17.50
CA ALA A 521 -5.21 -13.22 16.62
C ALA A 521 -4.11 -13.82 15.73
N SER A 522 -3.28 -14.71 16.27
CA SER A 522 -2.23 -15.39 15.50
C SER A 522 -2.78 -16.35 14.44
N ALA A 523 -4.03 -16.81 14.58
CA ALA A 523 -4.68 -17.73 13.65
C ALA A 523 -5.40 -17.03 12.50
N ILE A 524 -5.51 -15.69 12.52
CA ILE A 524 -6.17 -14.89 11.46
C ILE A 524 -5.59 -15.19 10.08
N ASN A 525 -4.28 -15.38 9.96
CA ASN A 525 -3.63 -15.72 8.68
C ASN A 525 -3.76 -17.21 8.30
N ARG A 526 -4.04 -18.12 9.25
CA ARG A 526 -4.16 -19.57 9.01
C ARG A 526 -5.58 -19.98 8.62
N ARG A 527 -6.60 -19.27 9.11
CA ARG A 527 -8.02 -19.55 8.84
C ARG A 527 -8.49 -19.17 7.42
N ALA A 528 -7.60 -18.67 6.56
CA ALA A 528 -7.91 -18.33 5.16
C ALA A 528 -7.69 -19.49 4.18
N ILE A 529 -7.32 -20.68 4.67
CA ILE A 529 -7.00 -21.87 3.85
C ILE A 529 -8.01 -23.03 4.07
N SER A 530 -9.01 -22.88 4.95
CA SER A 530 -10.08 -23.87 5.15
C SER A 530 -11.32 -23.55 4.32
#